data_AF-A0A538F920-F1
#
_entry.id   AF-A0A538F920-F1
#
_cell.length_a   1.000
_cell.length_b   1.000
_cell.length_c   1.000
_cell.angle_alpha   90.00
_cell.angle_beta   90.00
_cell.angle_gamma   90.00
#
_symmetry.space_group_name_H-M   'P 1'
#
loop_
_entity.id
_entity.type
_entity.pdbx_description
1 polymer ?
#
loop_
_entity_poly.entity_id
_entity_poly.type
_entity_poly.pdbx_seq_one_letter_code
_entity_poly.pdbx_strand_id
1 'polypeptide(L)'
;MFDHVTIRVTDREASEAFYDTVLAPLGIVRTYRTEQFSEWQDFLLTGANEANPVTRRLHVAFVAPSREQVDEFWQAGTAAGYTDDGPPGPRPQYRSDYYGAFLLDPDGNSAEAVHHRDLRRGGLVAHLWIRVADLGAAKRFYETIAPHAGLRLSAETPDRVRFAGTSGSFTVVQGTPTENLHM
;
A
#
# COMPACT_ATOMS: atom_id res chain seq x y z
N MET A 1 -9.89 8.93 2.61
CA MET A 1 -10.10 7.66 3.34
C MET A 1 -8.96 7.46 4.32
N PHE A 2 -7.72 7.44 3.86
CA PHE A 2 -6.56 7.64 4.73
C PHE A 2 -6.29 9.14 4.86
N ASP A 3 -6.09 9.61 6.09
CA ASP A 3 -5.42 10.89 6.32
C ASP A 3 -3.93 10.70 6.04
N HIS A 4 -3.34 9.65 6.63
CA HIS A 4 -1.98 9.22 6.37
C HIS A 4 -1.82 7.70 6.62
N VAL A 5 -0.79 7.11 6.03
CA VAL A 5 -0.32 5.76 6.33
C VAL A 5 1.14 5.86 6.73
N THR A 6 1.47 5.44 7.96
CA THR A 6 2.84 5.41 8.44
C THR A 6 3.32 3.97 8.58
N ILE A 7 4.45 3.66 7.95
CA ILE A 7 5.19 2.42 8.21
C ILE A 7 6.46 2.71 9.00
N ARG A 8 6.81 1.74 9.86
CA ARG A 8 8.03 1.76 10.67
C ARG A 8 9.04 0.86 9.99
N VAL A 9 10.25 1.35 9.76
CA VAL A 9 11.28 0.66 8.97
C VAL A 9 12.55 0.40 9.78
N THR A 10 13.23 -0.71 9.50
CA THR A 10 14.45 -1.10 10.24
C THR A 10 15.63 -0.18 9.90
N ASP A 11 15.78 0.13 8.62
CA ASP A 11 16.77 1.07 8.09
C ASP A 11 16.04 2.19 7.34
N ARG A 12 16.01 3.37 7.96
CA ARG A 12 15.27 4.50 7.41
C ARG A 12 15.91 5.04 6.13
N GLU A 13 17.24 5.03 6.02
CA GLU A 13 17.93 5.55 4.85
C GLU A 13 17.74 4.61 3.65
N ALA A 14 17.84 3.30 3.87
CA ALA A 14 17.59 2.30 2.84
C ALA A 14 16.14 2.36 2.32
N SER A 15 15.16 2.46 3.22
CA SER A 15 13.75 2.58 2.84
C SER A 15 13.44 3.93 2.19
N GLU A 16 14.08 5.01 2.64
CA GLU A 16 14.02 6.31 1.97
C GLU A 16 14.48 6.23 0.51
N ALA A 17 15.62 5.59 0.25
CA ALA A 17 16.14 5.38 -1.10
C ALA A 17 15.21 4.51 -1.95
N PHE A 18 14.63 3.45 -1.37
CA PHE A 18 13.65 2.60 -2.05
C PHE A 18 12.45 3.43 -2.51
N TYR A 19 11.78 4.12 -1.59
CA TYR A 19 10.56 4.86 -1.91
C TYR A 19 10.84 6.08 -2.80
N ASP A 20 11.98 6.76 -2.67
CA ASP A 20 12.37 7.79 -3.64
C ASP A 20 12.52 7.22 -5.06
N THR A 21 13.15 6.04 -5.18
CA THR A 21 13.41 5.41 -6.48
C THR A 21 12.12 4.99 -7.16
N VAL A 22 11.27 4.24 -6.45
CA VAL A 22 10.10 3.62 -7.07
C VAL A 22 8.95 4.60 -7.23
N LEU A 23 8.81 5.62 -6.36
CA LEU A 23 7.71 6.57 -6.44
C LEU A 23 7.97 7.73 -7.43
N ALA A 24 9.23 8.04 -7.74
CA ALA A 24 9.56 9.12 -8.67
C ALA A 24 8.91 8.98 -10.07
N PRO A 25 8.89 7.80 -10.72
CA PRO A 25 8.17 7.60 -11.99
C PRO A 25 6.67 7.91 -11.94
N LEU A 26 6.05 7.74 -10.76
CA LEU A 26 4.64 8.06 -10.55
C LEU A 26 4.40 9.58 -10.38
N GLY A 27 5.45 10.39 -10.42
CA GLY A 27 5.40 11.83 -10.12
C GLY A 27 5.29 12.13 -8.64
N ILE A 28 5.59 11.14 -7.78
CA ILE A 28 5.49 11.26 -6.33
C ILE A 28 6.90 11.55 -5.78
N VAL A 29 7.05 12.71 -5.16
CA VAL A 29 8.32 13.18 -4.59
C VAL A 29 8.20 13.35 -3.09
N ARG A 30 9.30 13.16 -2.37
CA ARG A 30 9.33 13.38 -0.92
C ARG A 30 9.00 14.83 -0.62
N THR A 31 7.96 15.04 0.18
CA THR A 31 7.46 16.35 0.59
C THR A 31 8.18 16.91 1.81
N TYR A 32 8.46 16.05 2.81
CA TYR A 32 9.18 16.44 4.02
C TYR A 32 10.17 15.38 4.46
N ARG A 33 11.25 15.82 5.13
CA ARG A 33 12.22 14.97 5.83
C ARG A 33 12.66 15.67 7.10
N THR A 34 12.40 15.05 8.23
CA THR A 34 12.85 15.47 9.56
C THR A 34 13.76 14.42 10.18
N GLU A 35 14.27 14.65 11.38
CA GLU A 35 14.98 13.61 12.12
C GLU A 35 14.07 12.44 12.54
N GLN A 36 12.75 12.66 12.64
CA GLN A 36 11.81 11.61 13.07
C GLN A 36 11.11 10.89 11.92
N PHE A 37 10.78 11.59 10.83
CA PHE A 37 9.97 11.02 9.74
C PHE A 37 10.29 11.59 8.36
N SER A 38 10.00 10.80 7.33
CA SER A 38 9.97 11.22 5.93
C SER A 38 8.59 11.01 5.35
N GLU A 39 8.15 11.93 4.50
CA GLU A 39 6.76 12.00 4.05
C GLU A 39 6.69 12.22 2.53
N TRP A 40 5.83 11.45 1.88
CA TRP A 40 5.34 11.63 0.51
C TRP A 40 3.83 11.85 0.61
N GLN A 41 3.39 13.07 0.94
CA GLN A 41 1.99 13.39 1.23
C GLN A 41 1.35 12.41 2.25
N ASP A 42 0.39 11.59 1.83
CA ASP A 42 -0.35 10.67 2.72
C ASP A 42 0.39 9.34 3.02
N PHE A 43 1.68 9.24 2.70
CA PHE A 43 2.53 8.10 3.05
C PHE A 43 3.80 8.53 3.80
N LEU A 44 4.05 7.93 4.96
CA LEU A 44 5.14 8.29 5.86
C LEU A 44 6.00 7.09 6.25
N LEU A 45 7.29 7.37 6.46
CA LEU A 45 8.26 6.47 7.06
C LEU A 45 8.73 7.02 8.40
N THR A 46 8.86 6.12 9.38
CA THR A 46 9.52 6.37 10.66
C THR A 46 10.52 5.26 10.96
N GLY A 47 11.59 5.55 11.71
CA GLY A 47 12.52 4.51 12.16
C GLY A 47 11.89 3.64 13.25
N ALA A 48 12.05 2.32 13.14
CA ALA A 48 11.63 1.38 14.17
C ALA A 48 12.54 1.44 15.41
N ASN A 49 11.98 1.15 16.58
CA ASN A 49 12.72 0.98 17.83
C ASN A 49 12.00 -0.06 18.73
N GLU A 50 12.54 -0.33 19.92
CA GLU A 50 11.97 -1.32 20.84
C GLU A 50 10.51 -1.04 21.20
N ALA A 51 10.14 0.21 21.42
CA ALA A 51 8.77 0.61 21.72
C ALA A 51 7.87 0.69 20.47
N ASN A 52 8.47 0.85 19.29
CA ASN A 52 7.79 1.05 18.01
C ASN A 52 8.37 0.09 16.96
N PRO A 53 8.03 -1.21 17.02
CA PRO A 53 8.63 -2.21 16.15
C PRO A 53 8.23 -2.03 14.67
N VAL A 54 9.07 -2.58 13.79
CA VAL A 54 8.95 -2.51 12.33
C VAL A 54 7.59 -3.02 11.83
N THR A 55 7.05 -2.35 10.81
CA THR A 55 5.83 -2.77 10.11
C THR A 55 6.16 -3.94 9.20
N ARG A 56 5.38 -5.03 9.30
CA ARG A 56 5.61 -6.24 8.49
C ARG A 56 4.36 -6.72 7.81
N ARG A 57 4.56 -7.31 6.62
CA ARG A 57 3.53 -8.00 5.82
C ARG A 57 2.36 -7.08 5.46
N LEU A 58 2.64 -5.79 5.32
CA LEU A 58 1.73 -4.86 4.69
C LEU A 58 1.81 -5.03 3.18
N HIS A 59 0.70 -4.78 2.51
CA HIS A 59 0.72 -4.41 1.10
C HIS A 59 0.13 -3.00 0.96
N VAL A 60 0.86 -2.11 0.31
CA VAL A 60 0.50 -0.71 0.06
C VAL A 60 0.56 -0.43 -1.43
N ALA A 61 -0.54 0.06 -1.99
CA ALA A 61 -0.64 0.39 -3.40
C ALA A 61 -0.72 1.90 -3.61
N PHE A 62 0.06 2.39 -4.56
CA PHE A 62 0.17 3.79 -4.95
C PHE A 62 -0.50 4.02 -6.31
N VAL A 63 -1.19 5.16 -6.44
CA VAL A 63 -1.85 5.55 -7.68
C VAL A 63 -0.80 5.81 -8.78
N ALA A 64 -0.89 5.05 -9.87
CA ALA A 64 -0.15 5.33 -11.09
C ALA A 64 -1.06 6.05 -12.11
N PRO A 65 -0.66 7.23 -12.62
CA PRO A 65 -1.48 7.97 -13.60
C PRO A 65 -1.68 7.26 -14.94
N SER A 66 -0.80 6.32 -15.33
CA SER A 66 -0.95 5.49 -16.52
C SER A 66 -0.38 4.08 -16.34
N ARG A 67 -0.59 3.19 -17.33
CA ARG A 67 0.01 1.84 -17.33
C ARG A 67 1.52 1.91 -17.56
N GLU A 68 1.95 2.83 -18.40
CA GLU A 68 3.36 3.07 -18.68
C GLU A 68 4.12 3.45 -17.40
N GLN A 69 3.51 4.25 -16.52
CA GLN A 69 4.11 4.59 -15.23
C GLN A 69 4.14 3.41 -14.24
N VAL A 70 3.22 2.45 -14.36
CA VAL A 70 3.33 1.18 -13.64
C VAL A 70 4.55 0.41 -14.12
N ASP A 71 4.80 0.39 -15.43
CA ASP A 71 5.98 -0.24 -16.00
C ASP A 71 7.27 0.44 -15.51
N GLU A 72 7.29 1.78 -15.55
CA GLU A 72 8.44 2.58 -15.12
C GLU A 72 8.73 2.45 -13.62
N PHE A 73 7.70 2.39 -12.76
CA PHE A 73 7.84 2.09 -11.33
C PHE A 73 8.63 0.79 -11.10
N TRP A 74 8.21 -0.27 -11.80
CA TRP A 74 8.80 -1.59 -11.63
C TRP A 74 10.20 -1.66 -12.24
N GLN A 75 10.40 -1.06 -13.41
CA GLN A 75 11.71 -0.99 -14.07
C GLN A 75 12.71 -0.20 -13.22
N ALA A 76 12.31 0.93 -12.65
CA ALA A 76 13.18 1.72 -11.77
C ALA A 76 13.61 0.90 -10.55
N GLY A 77 12.67 0.20 -9.91
CA GLY A 77 12.97 -0.60 -8.73
C GLY A 77 13.88 -1.80 -9.02
N THR A 78 13.56 -2.59 -10.06
CA THR A 78 14.37 -3.75 -10.44
C THR A 78 15.74 -3.37 -10.97
N ALA A 79 15.86 -2.26 -11.73
CA ALA A 79 17.16 -1.74 -12.18
C ALA A 79 18.04 -1.26 -11.02
N ALA A 80 17.44 -0.77 -9.94
CA ALA A 80 18.13 -0.43 -8.69
C ALA A 80 18.46 -1.66 -7.82
N GLY A 81 18.04 -2.86 -8.23
CA GLY A 81 18.33 -4.12 -7.53
C GLY A 81 17.33 -4.49 -6.43
N TYR A 82 16.19 -3.81 -6.34
CA TYR A 82 15.12 -4.19 -5.41
C TYR A 82 14.37 -5.44 -5.88
N THR A 83 13.82 -6.18 -4.93
CA THR A 83 13.22 -7.49 -5.17
C THR A 83 11.88 -7.36 -5.89
N ASP A 84 11.75 -8.08 -7.02
CA ASP A 84 10.47 -8.26 -7.72
C ASP A 84 9.46 -9.03 -6.86
N ASP A 85 8.24 -8.51 -6.76
CA ASP A 85 7.09 -9.16 -6.11
C ASP A 85 5.95 -9.42 -7.12
N GLY A 86 6.16 -9.05 -8.39
CA GLY A 86 5.21 -9.27 -9.46
C GLY A 86 5.40 -8.28 -10.62
N PRO A 87 5.74 -8.75 -11.83
CA PRO A 87 6.02 -7.87 -12.96
C PRO A 87 4.76 -7.12 -13.43
N PRO A 88 4.90 -5.99 -14.14
CA PRO A 88 3.77 -5.22 -14.64
C PRO A 88 2.85 -6.06 -15.50
N GLY A 89 1.55 -5.91 -15.29
CA GLY A 89 0.58 -6.56 -16.17
C GLY A 89 -0.87 -6.42 -15.71
N PRO A 90 -1.82 -6.88 -16.53
CA PRO A 90 -3.22 -6.97 -16.15
C PRO A 90 -3.43 -7.83 -14.91
N ARG A 91 -4.36 -7.43 -14.04
CA ARG A 91 -4.81 -8.20 -12.87
C ARG A 91 -6.34 -8.37 -12.90
N PRO A 92 -6.89 -9.11 -13.87
CA PRO A 92 -8.34 -9.24 -14.06
C PRO A 92 -9.06 -9.85 -12.84
N GLN A 93 -8.34 -10.59 -12.00
CA GLN A 93 -8.84 -11.12 -10.72
C GLN A 93 -9.14 -10.04 -9.67
N TYR A 94 -8.69 -8.80 -9.87
CA TYR A 94 -9.05 -7.66 -9.02
C TYR A 94 -10.12 -6.83 -9.69
N ARG A 95 -9.89 -6.43 -10.94
CA ARG A 95 -10.85 -5.77 -11.82
C ARG A 95 -10.44 -5.98 -13.28
N SER A 96 -11.38 -5.96 -14.22
CA SER A 96 -11.11 -6.16 -15.65
C SER A 96 -10.14 -5.13 -16.26
N ASP A 97 -10.11 -3.92 -15.71
CA ASP A 97 -9.25 -2.82 -16.16
C ASP A 97 -7.98 -2.62 -15.31
N TYR A 98 -7.79 -3.46 -14.29
CA TYR A 98 -6.68 -3.35 -13.35
C TYR A 98 -5.34 -3.68 -14.02
N TYR A 99 -4.36 -2.80 -13.85
CA TYR A 99 -2.98 -3.00 -14.25
C TYR A 99 -2.07 -2.65 -13.07
N GLY A 100 -1.15 -3.54 -12.70
CA GLY A 100 -0.30 -3.32 -11.53
C GLY A 100 1.03 -4.03 -11.59
N ALA A 101 2.00 -3.52 -10.82
CA ALA A 101 3.33 -4.08 -10.62
C ALA A 101 3.75 -3.94 -9.16
N PHE A 102 4.56 -4.87 -8.67
CA PHE A 102 4.82 -5.06 -7.24
C PHE A 102 6.32 -5.23 -6.99
N LEU A 103 6.82 -4.59 -5.93
CA LEU A 103 8.19 -4.72 -5.43
C LEU A 103 8.15 -4.93 -3.92
N LEU A 104 9.15 -5.64 -3.37
CA LEU A 104 9.33 -5.69 -1.92
C LEU A 104 10.20 -4.52 -1.45
N ASP A 105 9.73 -3.81 -0.42
CA ASP A 105 10.53 -2.85 0.32
C ASP A 105 11.65 -3.57 1.12
N PRO A 106 12.62 -2.83 1.69
CA PRO A 106 13.73 -3.42 2.46
C PRO A 106 13.30 -4.27 3.67
N ASP A 107 12.10 -4.06 4.21
CA ASP A 107 11.53 -4.81 5.34
C ASP A 107 10.57 -5.93 4.89
N GLY A 108 10.40 -6.13 3.58
CA GLY A 108 9.59 -7.18 2.97
C GLY A 108 8.09 -6.86 2.88
N ASN A 109 7.68 -5.60 3.01
CA ASN A 109 6.32 -5.18 2.65
C ASN A 109 6.18 -5.06 1.13
N SER A 110 5.00 -5.36 0.62
CA SER A 110 4.70 -5.26 -0.82
C SER A 110 4.29 -3.82 -1.17
N ALA A 111 5.05 -3.16 -2.03
CA ALA A 111 4.74 -1.87 -2.61
C ALA A 111 4.25 -2.05 -4.05
N GLU A 112 3.07 -1.53 -4.36
CA GLU A 112 2.45 -1.63 -5.69
C GLU A 112 2.30 -0.27 -6.36
N ALA A 113 2.54 -0.21 -7.66
CA ALA A 113 1.96 0.81 -8.53
C ALA A 113 0.72 0.24 -9.23
N VAL A 114 -0.41 0.95 -9.14
CA VAL A 114 -1.70 0.49 -9.70
C VAL A 114 -2.34 1.54 -10.61
N HIS A 115 -2.84 1.08 -11.76
CA HIS A 115 -3.66 1.85 -12.68
C HIS A 115 -5.00 1.16 -13.02
N HIS A 116 -6.11 1.89 -12.86
CA HIS A 116 -7.46 1.50 -13.33
C HIS A 116 -8.37 2.74 -13.45
N ARG A 117 -9.57 2.61 -14.03
CA ARG A 117 -10.45 3.76 -14.32
C ARG A 117 -10.96 4.50 -13.08
N ASP A 118 -11.28 3.76 -12.01
CA ASP A 118 -11.84 4.35 -10.79
C ASP A 118 -10.77 4.64 -9.72
N LEU A 119 -9.55 4.99 -10.13
CA LEU A 119 -8.50 5.34 -9.18
C LEU A 119 -8.94 6.51 -8.29
N ARG A 120 -8.46 6.49 -7.04
CA ARG A 120 -8.62 7.59 -6.10
C ARG A 120 -8.12 8.89 -6.74
N ARG A 121 -8.86 9.98 -6.56
CA ARG A 121 -8.40 11.35 -6.86
C ARG A 121 -8.05 12.06 -5.54
N GLY A 122 -6.93 12.78 -5.52
CA GLY A 122 -6.53 13.62 -4.38
C GLY A 122 -5.79 12.91 -3.23
N GLY A 123 -5.14 11.78 -3.48
CA GLY A 123 -4.16 11.19 -2.57
C GLY A 123 -3.39 10.05 -3.23
N LEU A 124 -2.24 9.68 -2.67
CA LEU A 124 -1.26 8.81 -3.33
C LEU A 124 -1.50 7.35 -2.99
N VAL A 125 -1.82 7.05 -1.73
CA VAL A 125 -2.19 5.70 -1.31
C VAL A 125 -3.57 5.36 -1.88
N ALA A 126 -3.59 4.43 -2.83
CA ALA A 126 -4.79 3.94 -3.49
C ALA A 126 -5.57 3.01 -2.57
N HIS A 127 -4.88 2.01 -2.02
CA HIS A 127 -5.45 1.05 -1.09
C HIS A 127 -4.38 0.30 -0.29
N LEU A 128 -4.83 -0.38 0.76
CA LEU A 128 -4.01 -1.26 1.60
C LEU A 128 -4.59 -2.67 1.61
N TRP A 129 -3.73 -3.69 1.65
CA TRP A 129 -4.15 -5.02 2.09
C TRP A 129 -3.54 -5.34 3.46
N ILE A 130 -4.42 -5.66 4.41
CA ILE A 130 -4.08 -5.94 5.80
C ILE A 130 -4.35 -7.42 6.04
N ARG A 131 -3.30 -8.17 6.34
CA ARG A 131 -3.45 -9.60 6.62
C ARG A 131 -4.02 -9.81 8.01
N VAL A 132 -4.92 -10.77 8.14
CA VAL A 132 -5.61 -11.14 9.39
C VAL A 132 -5.62 -12.66 9.57
N ALA A 133 -5.51 -13.11 10.82
CA ALA A 133 -5.51 -14.54 11.15
C ALA A 133 -6.91 -15.18 11.03
N ASP A 134 -7.96 -14.39 11.27
CA ASP A 134 -9.36 -14.81 11.15
C ASP A 134 -10.13 -13.78 10.32
N LEU A 135 -10.28 -14.06 9.03
CA LEU A 135 -11.01 -13.21 8.10
C LEU A 135 -12.48 -13.04 8.48
N GLY A 136 -13.11 -14.08 9.03
CA GLY A 136 -14.51 -14.04 9.45
C GLY A 136 -14.72 -13.09 10.63
N ALA A 137 -13.83 -13.13 11.62
CA ALA A 137 -13.84 -12.19 12.75
C ALA A 137 -13.56 -10.76 12.29
N ALA A 138 -12.53 -10.55 11.46
CA ALA A 138 -12.20 -9.23 10.92
C ALA A 138 -13.36 -8.63 10.10
N LYS A 139 -14.02 -9.45 9.26
CA LYS A 139 -15.20 -9.04 8.50
C LYS A 139 -16.30 -8.53 9.43
N ARG A 140 -16.72 -9.32 10.43
CA ARG A 140 -17.80 -8.94 11.37
C ARG A 140 -17.48 -7.64 12.10
N PHE A 141 -16.22 -7.47 12.51
CA PHE A 141 -15.75 -6.23 13.14
C PHE A 141 -15.90 -5.04 12.19
N TYR A 142 -15.32 -5.10 11.00
CA TYR A 142 -15.34 -3.98 10.06
C TYR A 142 -16.73 -3.71 9.47
N GLU A 143 -17.57 -4.71 9.25
CA GLU A 143 -18.97 -4.48 8.85
C GLU A 143 -19.75 -3.66 9.88
N THR A 144 -19.40 -3.79 11.16
CA THR A 144 -20.02 -3.01 12.24
C THR A 144 -19.57 -1.55 12.22
N ILE A 145 -18.27 -1.29 12.04
CA ILE A 145 -17.71 0.07 12.22
C ILE A 145 -17.53 0.86 10.91
N ALA A 146 -17.31 0.18 9.79
CA ALA A 146 -16.99 0.81 8.50
C ALA A 146 -18.07 1.81 8.02
N PRO A 147 -19.39 1.53 8.15
CA PRO A 147 -20.42 2.48 7.74
C PRO A 147 -20.33 3.83 8.45
N HIS A 148 -19.91 3.84 9.73
CA HIS A 148 -19.73 5.06 10.51
C HIS A 148 -18.52 5.89 10.06
N ALA A 149 -17.59 5.27 9.33
CA ALA A 149 -16.46 5.95 8.67
C ALA A 149 -16.73 6.27 7.19
N GLY A 150 -17.98 6.11 6.71
CA GLY A 150 -18.34 6.34 5.31
C GLY A 150 -17.82 5.26 4.36
N LEU A 151 -17.52 4.07 4.87
CA LEU A 151 -17.04 2.92 4.13
C LEU A 151 -18.13 1.85 4.05
N ARG A 152 -18.12 1.07 2.98
CA ARG A 152 -19.05 -0.06 2.81
C ARG A 152 -18.30 -1.30 2.34
N LEU A 153 -18.85 -2.46 2.68
CA LEU A 153 -18.46 -3.70 2.04
C LEU A 153 -18.67 -3.56 0.52
N SER A 154 -17.63 -3.86 -0.26
CA SER A 154 -17.61 -3.63 -1.71
C SER A 154 -17.30 -4.88 -2.52
N ALA A 155 -16.54 -5.81 -1.95
CA ALA A 155 -16.26 -7.12 -2.54
C ALA A 155 -15.91 -8.12 -1.44
N GLU A 156 -16.21 -9.39 -1.69
CA GLU A 156 -15.89 -10.51 -0.81
C GLU A 156 -15.53 -11.73 -1.66
N THR A 157 -14.45 -12.38 -1.28
CA THR A 157 -14.03 -13.70 -1.78
C THR A 157 -13.64 -14.56 -0.58
N PRO A 158 -13.44 -15.88 -0.75
CA PRO A 158 -13.09 -16.76 0.38
C PRO A 158 -11.81 -16.35 1.13
N ASP A 159 -10.90 -15.65 0.45
CA ASP A 159 -9.57 -15.25 0.93
C ASP A 159 -9.47 -13.78 1.34
N ARG A 160 -10.47 -12.94 1.04
CA ARG A 160 -10.40 -11.50 1.35
C ARG A 160 -11.75 -10.77 1.34
N VAL A 161 -11.80 -9.67 2.06
CA VAL A 161 -12.96 -8.77 2.15
C VAL A 161 -12.52 -7.33 1.95
N ARG A 162 -13.15 -6.61 1.02
CA ARG A 162 -12.80 -5.23 0.67
C ARG A 162 -13.85 -4.24 1.16
N PHE A 163 -13.41 -3.25 1.91
CA PHE A 163 -14.19 -2.09 2.32
C PHE A 163 -13.76 -0.87 1.53
N ALA A 164 -14.71 -0.15 0.92
CA ALA A 164 -14.42 0.98 0.05
C ALA A 164 -15.30 2.19 0.41
N GLY A 165 -14.70 3.37 0.28
CA GLY A 165 -15.39 4.67 0.37
C GLY A 165 -15.29 5.42 -0.95
N THR A 166 -15.59 6.72 -0.91
CA THR A 166 -15.50 7.63 -2.09
C THR A 166 -14.06 7.88 -2.54
N SER A 167 -13.10 7.72 -1.65
CA SER A 167 -11.70 8.15 -1.84
C SER A 167 -10.67 7.06 -1.52
N GLY A 168 -11.05 5.78 -1.58
CA GLY A 168 -10.09 4.69 -1.36
C GLY A 168 -10.76 3.39 -0.94
N SER A 169 -9.93 2.39 -0.64
CA SER A 169 -10.36 1.16 -0.01
C SER A 169 -9.26 0.55 0.85
N PHE A 170 -9.63 -0.31 1.80
CA PHE A 170 -8.72 -1.30 2.34
C PHE A 170 -9.33 -2.70 2.17
N THR A 171 -8.47 -3.70 2.13
CA THR A 171 -8.86 -5.10 2.03
C THR A 171 -8.27 -5.84 3.21
N VAL A 172 -9.08 -6.60 3.93
CA VAL A 172 -8.57 -7.59 4.88
C VAL A 172 -8.39 -8.91 4.14
N VAL A 173 -7.23 -9.55 4.31
CA VAL A 173 -6.83 -10.75 3.58
C VAL A 173 -6.48 -11.85 4.58
N GLN A 174 -6.94 -13.07 4.36
CA GLN A 174 -6.58 -14.21 5.21
C GLN A 174 -5.06 -14.48 5.13
N GLY A 175 -4.38 -14.63 6.27
CA GLY A 175 -2.97 -15.01 6.33
C GLY A 175 -2.27 -14.65 7.63
N THR A 176 -0.93 -14.71 7.64
CA THR A 176 -0.14 -14.25 8.79
C THR A 176 -0.35 -12.75 9.00
N PRO A 177 -0.80 -12.29 10.18
CA PRO A 177 -1.27 -10.93 10.39
C PRO A 177 -0.26 -9.85 10.00
N THR A 178 -0.71 -8.73 9.45
CA THR A 178 0.11 -7.52 9.33
C THR A 178 0.43 -6.99 10.73
N GLU A 179 1.67 -6.57 10.95
CA GLU A 179 2.14 -6.06 12.25
C GLU A 179 2.44 -4.56 12.18
N ASN A 180 2.18 -3.85 13.29
CA ASN A 180 2.68 -2.49 13.57
C ASN A 180 2.37 -1.44 12.49
N LEU A 181 1.24 -1.60 11.79
CA LEU A 181 0.71 -0.63 10.84
C LEU A 181 0.07 0.54 11.59
N HIS A 182 0.30 1.76 11.12
CA HIS A 182 -0.38 2.96 11.60
C HIS A 182 -1.11 3.61 10.43
N MET A 183 -2.43 3.76 10.54
CA MET A 183 -3.31 4.42 9.57
C MET A 183 -4.52 5.07 10.25
#